data_AF-A0A177NKM1-F1
#
_entry.id   AF-A0A177NKM1-F1
#
_cell.length_a   1.000
_cell.length_b   1.000
_cell.length_c   1.000
_cell.angle_alpha   90.00
_cell.angle_beta   90.00
_cell.angle_gamma   90.00
#
_symmetry.space_group_name_H-M   'P 1'
#
loop_
_entity.id
_entity.type
_entity.pdbx_description
1 polymer ?
#
loop_
_entity_poly.entity_id
_entity_poly.type
_entity_poly.pdbx_seq_one_letter_code
_entity_poly.pdbx_strand_id
1 'polypeptide(L)'
;MGINDKYLSFEERVERGEKLDEHLNLVQIATLWSGDHKERKKLMNIMRWEFMDGALKGVDITEPTIKIDETSDMATKAFWAFEKQKLDLRFSCYKFDPDYSYLIIEVSKNDFLSWLESSNEPKPTGCLLERWWNENRPSHKTINTYDNATDQGRRDRQIKAICDKAKLFGYDVLNIPEGGKKAIRTECLKIENGLFTPDGFKKAWSQASTSGKISMANKEKYLSKQ
;
A
#
# COMPACT_ATOMS: atom_id res chain seq x y z
N MET A 1 4.46 -22.80 -19.83
CA MET A 1 4.81 -23.21 -18.45
C MET A 1 3.88 -22.46 -17.52
N GLY A 2 2.96 -23.16 -16.83
CA GLY A 2 2.14 -22.52 -15.79
C GLY A 2 2.95 -22.36 -14.51
N ILE A 3 2.99 -21.16 -13.94
CA ILE A 3 3.58 -20.95 -12.60
C ILE A 3 2.70 -21.72 -11.62
N ASN A 4 3.31 -22.59 -10.82
CA ASN A 4 2.59 -23.38 -9.82
C ASN A 4 2.31 -22.47 -8.62
N ASP A 5 1.10 -21.90 -8.56
CA ASP A 5 0.69 -20.95 -7.51
C ASP A 5 0.68 -21.55 -6.09
N LYS A 6 0.89 -22.87 -5.95
CA LYS A 6 0.98 -23.55 -4.64
C LYS A 6 2.14 -23.09 -3.76
N TYR A 7 3.12 -22.39 -4.32
CA TYR A 7 4.31 -21.95 -3.59
C TYR A 7 4.29 -20.47 -3.21
N LEU A 8 3.20 -19.75 -3.53
CA LEU A 8 3.11 -18.34 -3.19
C LEU A 8 2.90 -18.15 -1.69
N SER A 9 3.63 -17.19 -1.13
CA SER A 9 3.36 -16.71 0.22
C SER A 9 1.97 -16.08 0.30
N PHE A 10 1.45 -15.94 1.51
CA PHE A 10 0.17 -15.26 1.73
C PHE A 10 0.21 -13.80 1.23
N GLU A 11 1.34 -13.11 1.37
CA GLU A 11 1.52 -11.74 0.88
C GLU A 11 1.48 -11.70 -0.65
N GLU A 12 2.21 -12.59 -1.32
CA GLU A 12 2.27 -12.66 -2.79
C GLU A 12 0.91 -12.95 -3.41
N ARG A 13 0.11 -13.80 -2.74
CA ARG A 13 -1.28 -14.08 -3.10
C ARG A 13 -2.14 -12.81 -3.05
N VAL A 14 -2.06 -12.06 -1.96
CA VAL A 14 -2.81 -10.81 -1.76
C VAL A 14 -2.34 -9.72 -2.73
N GLU A 15 -1.04 -9.64 -3.00
CA GLU A 15 -0.46 -8.73 -4.00
C GLU A 15 -1.05 -8.98 -5.39
N ARG A 16 -1.22 -10.25 -5.77
CA ARG A 16 -1.86 -10.69 -7.02
C ARG A 16 -3.38 -10.47 -7.07
N GLY A 17 -3.97 -9.89 -6.02
CA GLY A 17 -5.39 -9.56 -5.97
C GLY A 17 -6.27 -10.68 -5.47
N GLU A 18 -5.70 -11.66 -4.75
CA GLU A 18 -6.53 -12.60 -4.01
C GLU A 18 -7.34 -11.87 -2.95
N LYS A 19 -8.64 -12.21 -2.87
CA LYS A 19 -9.56 -11.62 -1.92
C LYS A 19 -9.20 -12.11 -0.51
N LEU A 20 -9.15 -11.17 0.44
CA LEU A 20 -8.94 -11.49 1.84
C LEU A 20 -10.22 -11.99 2.51
N ASP A 21 -10.06 -12.95 3.43
CA ASP A 21 -11.16 -13.46 4.23
C ASP A 21 -11.69 -12.40 5.21
N GLU A 22 -12.97 -12.50 5.61
CA GLU A 22 -13.57 -11.57 6.58
C GLU A 22 -12.94 -11.68 7.98
N HIS A 23 -12.34 -12.85 8.26
CA HIS A 23 -11.61 -13.13 9.49
C HIS A 23 -10.16 -13.36 9.13
N LEU A 24 -9.26 -12.69 9.83
CA LEU A 24 -7.82 -12.88 9.70
C LEU A 24 -7.25 -13.17 11.08
N ASN A 25 -6.26 -14.04 11.15
CA ASN A 25 -5.50 -14.22 12.38
C ASN A 25 -4.48 -13.10 12.58
N LEU A 26 -4.05 -12.88 13.83
CA LEU A 26 -3.12 -11.79 14.16
C LEU A 26 -1.80 -11.83 13.37
N VAL A 27 -1.34 -13.04 12.99
CA VAL A 27 -0.12 -13.20 12.17
C VAL A 27 -0.36 -12.67 10.77
N GLN A 28 -1.48 -13.03 10.14
CA GLN A 28 -1.88 -12.51 8.83
C GLN A 28 -2.04 -10.99 8.88
N ILE A 29 -2.74 -10.45 9.89
CA ILE A 29 -2.94 -9.01 10.07
C ILE A 29 -1.58 -8.30 10.15
N ALA A 30 -0.69 -8.72 11.04
CA ALA A 30 0.62 -8.09 11.20
C ALA A 30 1.48 -8.19 9.91
N THR A 31 1.41 -9.33 9.24
CA THR A 31 2.14 -9.60 7.99
C THR A 31 1.71 -8.66 6.87
N LEU A 32 0.40 -8.42 6.74
CA LEU A 32 -0.16 -7.49 5.75
C LEU A 32 0.02 -6.02 6.16
N TRP A 33 0.15 -5.74 7.46
CA TRP A 33 0.34 -4.40 8.00
C TRP A 33 1.76 -3.88 7.72
N SER A 34 2.80 -4.67 7.99
CA SER A 34 4.19 -4.23 7.82
C SER A 34 5.05 -5.24 7.05
N GLY A 35 5.94 -4.73 6.20
CA GLY A 35 7.03 -5.51 5.59
C GLY A 35 8.18 -5.84 6.55
N ASP A 36 8.31 -5.11 7.67
CA ASP A 36 9.41 -5.25 8.61
C ASP A 36 9.13 -6.32 9.67
N HIS A 37 10.06 -7.26 9.84
CA HIS A 37 9.89 -8.39 10.76
C HIS A 37 9.80 -7.98 12.24
N LYS A 38 10.57 -6.98 12.67
CA LYS A 38 10.54 -6.51 14.06
C LYS A 38 9.23 -5.81 14.37
N GLU A 39 8.75 -5.01 13.41
CA GLU A 39 7.46 -4.34 13.50
C GLU A 39 6.30 -5.34 13.54
N ARG A 40 6.30 -6.38 12.69
CA ARG A 40 5.30 -7.47 12.75
C ARG A 40 5.22 -8.07 14.15
N LYS A 41 6.36 -8.41 14.75
CA LYS A 41 6.41 -8.98 16.10
C LYS A 41 5.84 -8.01 17.15
N LYS A 42 6.17 -6.72 17.04
CA LYS A 42 5.63 -5.68 17.92
C LYS A 42 4.11 -5.57 17.78
N LEU A 43 3.60 -5.50 16.55
CA LEU A 43 2.17 -5.42 16.25
C LEU A 43 1.41 -6.64 16.78
N MET A 44 1.94 -7.84 16.56
CA MET A 44 1.35 -9.07 17.09
C MET A 44 1.24 -9.05 18.62
N ASN A 45 2.29 -8.60 19.31
CA ASN A 45 2.28 -8.51 20.78
C ASN A 45 1.26 -7.48 21.28
N ILE A 46 1.15 -6.33 20.61
CA ILE A 46 0.14 -5.32 20.94
C ILE A 46 -1.26 -5.92 20.76
N MET A 47 -1.58 -6.43 19.58
CA MET A 47 -2.91 -7.01 19.32
C MET A 47 -3.26 -8.16 20.27
N ARG A 48 -2.27 -9.01 20.61
CA ARG A 48 -2.46 -10.10 21.58
C ARG A 48 -2.75 -9.56 22.99
N TRP A 49 -2.03 -8.53 23.43
CA TRP A 49 -2.28 -7.87 24.71
C TRP A 49 -3.68 -7.28 24.77
N GLU A 50 -4.06 -6.54 23.74
CA GLU A 50 -5.39 -5.92 23.61
C GLU A 50 -6.52 -6.96 23.59
N PHE A 51 -6.28 -8.12 22.99
CA PHE A 51 -7.22 -9.25 23.05
C PHE A 51 -7.36 -9.80 24.47
N MET A 52 -6.25 -10.00 25.18
CA MET A 52 -6.27 -10.49 26.57
C MET A 52 -6.92 -9.49 27.53
N ASP A 53 -6.79 -8.19 27.28
CA ASP A 53 -7.45 -7.12 28.04
C ASP A 53 -8.94 -6.96 27.67
N GLY A 54 -9.39 -7.61 26.59
CA GLY A 54 -10.77 -7.54 26.09
C GLY A 54 -11.09 -6.30 25.23
N ALA A 55 -10.09 -5.46 24.96
CA ALA A 55 -10.21 -4.29 24.08
C ALA A 55 -10.36 -4.71 22.60
N LEU A 56 -9.64 -5.75 22.17
CA LEU A 56 -9.77 -6.35 20.84
C LEU A 56 -10.63 -7.62 20.92
N LYS A 57 -11.78 -7.62 20.25
CA LYS A 57 -12.62 -8.83 20.15
C LYS A 57 -12.06 -9.80 19.12
N GLY A 58 -12.10 -11.09 19.43
CA GLY A 58 -11.66 -12.17 18.54
C GLY A 58 -12.08 -13.53 19.07
N VAL A 59 -11.70 -14.59 18.35
CA VAL A 59 -11.89 -15.97 18.74
C VAL A 59 -10.53 -16.64 18.83
N ASP A 60 -10.24 -17.23 19.99
CA ASP A 60 -9.10 -18.13 20.13
C ASP A 60 -9.45 -19.45 19.43
N ILE A 61 -8.78 -19.70 18.29
CA ILE A 61 -8.92 -20.92 17.50
C ILE A 61 -7.71 -21.84 17.66
N THR A 62 -6.87 -21.63 18.68
CA THR A 62 -5.88 -22.63 19.05
C THR A 62 -6.63 -23.93 19.30
N GLU A 63 -6.44 -24.92 18.42
CA GLU A 63 -7.06 -26.22 18.57
C GLU A 63 -6.84 -26.64 20.03
N PRO A 64 -7.89 -27.04 20.76
CA PRO A 64 -7.72 -27.52 22.11
C PRO A 64 -6.73 -28.64 21.98
N THR A 65 -5.51 -28.41 22.47
CA THR A 65 -4.44 -29.39 22.44
C THR A 65 -5.09 -30.63 22.98
N ILE A 66 -5.28 -31.64 22.12
CA ILE A 66 -5.90 -32.90 22.50
C ILE A 66 -5.18 -33.25 23.78
N LYS A 67 -5.89 -33.27 24.92
CA LYS A 67 -5.30 -33.68 26.17
C LYS A 67 -4.97 -35.14 25.93
N ILE A 68 -3.73 -35.39 25.52
CA ILE A 68 -3.25 -36.72 25.25
C ILE A 68 -3.23 -37.33 26.64
N ASP A 69 -4.21 -38.19 26.91
CA ASP A 69 -4.21 -39.01 28.12
C ASP A 69 -2.80 -39.59 28.26
N GLU A 70 -2.19 -39.38 29.43
CA GLU A 70 -0.78 -39.65 29.72
C GLU A 70 -0.38 -41.14 29.56
N THR A 71 -1.28 -41.99 29.07
CA THR A 71 -1.13 -43.43 28.93
C THR A 71 -0.50 -43.89 27.60
N SER A 72 -0.16 -42.99 26.66
CA SER A 72 0.50 -43.34 25.38
C SER A 72 1.82 -42.57 25.17
N ASP A 73 2.77 -42.79 26.08
CA ASP A 73 4.00 -42.01 26.19
C ASP A 73 5.02 -42.24 25.06
N MET A 74 4.97 -43.36 24.32
CA MET A 74 5.99 -43.66 23.28
C MET A 74 5.59 -43.25 21.85
N ALA A 75 4.34 -43.47 21.42
CA ALA A 75 3.91 -43.12 20.06
C ALA A 75 3.81 -41.59 19.88
N THR A 76 3.42 -40.90 20.93
CA THR A 76 3.27 -39.44 20.98
C THR A 76 4.64 -38.74 20.90
N LYS A 77 5.64 -39.22 21.65
CA LYS A 77 7.02 -38.69 21.56
C LYS A 77 7.62 -38.85 20.15
N ALA A 78 7.33 -39.96 19.47
CA ALA A 78 7.79 -40.18 18.09
C ALA A 78 7.08 -39.28 17.07
N PHE A 79 5.76 -39.06 17.22
CA PHE A 79 4.99 -38.17 16.35
C PHE A 79 5.45 -36.71 16.48
N TRP A 80 5.58 -36.20 17.71
CA TRP A 80 6.07 -34.82 17.94
C TRP A 80 7.54 -34.65 17.55
N ALA A 81 8.39 -35.67 17.69
CA ALA A 81 9.77 -35.61 17.18
C ALA A 81 9.82 -35.48 15.65
N PHE A 82 8.92 -36.17 14.93
CA PHE A 82 8.83 -36.12 13.48
C PHE A 82 8.22 -34.80 12.98
N GLU A 83 7.21 -34.28 13.68
CA GLU A 83 6.54 -33.02 13.31
C GLU A 83 7.40 -31.79 13.65
N LYS A 84 8.13 -31.83 14.78
CA LYS A 84 9.13 -30.82 15.13
C LYS A 84 10.24 -30.74 14.09
N GLN A 85 10.68 -31.88 13.53
CA GLN A 85 11.68 -31.91 12.47
C GLN A 85 11.17 -31.32 11.14
N LYS A 86 9.86 -31.42 10.85
CA LYS A 86 9.22 -30.76 9.70
C LYS A 86 9.02 -29.25 9.90
N LEU A 87 8.71 -28.82 11.12
CA LEU A 87 8.51 -27.41 11.47
C LEU A 87 9.84 -26.64 11.62
N ASP A 88 10.89 -27.28 12.15
CA ASP A 88 12.24 -26.70 12.26
C ASP A 88 12.87 -26.39 10.89
N LEU A 89 12.49 -27.14 9.84
CA LEU A 89 12.97 -26.90 8.47
C LEU A 89 12.31 -25.69 7.79
N ARG A 90 11.31 -25.03 8.39
CA ARG A 90 10.69 -23.81 7.85
C ARG A 90 10.85 -22.55 8.71
N PHE A 91 11.27 -22.65 9.98
CA PHE A 91 11.31 -21.51 10.90
C PHE A 91 12.58 -21.47 11.78
N SER A 92 13.75 -21.74 11.20
CA SER A 92 15.02 -21.91 11.95
C SER A 92 15.67 -20.64 12.54
N CYS A 93 14.90 -19.62 12.96
CA CYS A 93 15.48 -18.41 13.56
C CYS A 93 14.77 -17.84 14.79
N TYR A 94 13.81 -18.55 15.39
CA TYR A 94 13.15 -18.07 16.62
C TYR A 94 13.77 -18.72 17.86
N LYS A 95 14.47 -17.93 18.68
CA LYS A 95 14.60 -18.24 20.11
C LYS A 95 13.19 -18.15 20.70
N PHE A 96 12.57 -19.32 20.84
CA PHE A 96 11.22 -19.52 21.35
C PHE A 96 11.18 -19.17 22.83
N ASP A 97 10.28 -18.28 23.22
CA ASP A 97 9.92 -18.08 24.61
C ASP A 97 8.80 -19.10 24.92
N PRO A 98 9.08 -20.16 25.70
CA PRO A 98 8.19 -21.32 25.84
C PRO A 98 6.85 -21.01 26.53
N ASP A 99 6.73 -19.85 27.20
CA ASP A 99 5.50 -19.46 27.89
C ASP A 99 4.45 -18.81 26.98
N TYR A 100 4.83 -18.43 25.75
CA TYR A 100 3.90 -17.88 24.78
C TYR A 100 3.41 -18.97 23.83
N SER A 101 2.55 -19.84 24.37
CA SER A 101 1.78 -20.81 23.61
C SER A 101 1.16 -20.17 22.35
N TYR A 102 1.06 -21.01 21.31
CA TYR A 102 0.61 -20.73 19.94
C TYR A 102 -0.86 -20.25 19.89
N LEU A 103 -1.15 -19.13 20.53
CA LEU A 103 -2.48 -18.53 20.53
C LEU A 103 -2.77 -18.03 19.11
N ILE A 104 -3.64 -18.73 18.39
CA ILE A 104 -4.10 -18.32 17.08
C ILE A 104 -5.42 -17.60 17.31
N ILE A 105 -5.34 -16.27 17.43
CA ILE A 105 -6.54 -15.44 17.56
C ILE A 105 -6.98 -15.03 16.15
N GLU A 106 -8.20 -15.40 15.79
CA GLU A 106 -8.91 -14.86 14.63
C GLU A 106 -9.74 -13.65 15.01
N VAL A 107 -9.69 -12.62 14.17
CA VAL A 107 -10.37 -11.34 14.39
C VAL A 107 -11.20 -11.01 13.16
N SER A 108 -12.45 -10.63 13.38
CA SER A 108 -13.32 -10.13 12.30
C SER A 108 -12.86 -8.75 11.85
N LYS A 109 -13.02 -8.44 10.57
CA LYS A 109 -12.72 -7.11 10.02
C LYS A 109 -13.40 -5.96 10.78
N ASN A 110 -14.66 -6.13 11.19
CA ASN A 110 -15.41 -5.10 11.91
C ASN A 110 -14.88 -4.90 13.33
N ASP A 111 -14.54 -5.98 14.04
CA ASP A 111 -13.97 -5.89 15.39
C ASP A 111 -12.58 -5.23 15.36
N PHE A 112 -11.77 -5.58 14.37
CA PHE A 112 -10.46 -4.97 14.19
C PHE A 112 -10.54 -3.46 13.90
N LEU A 113 -11.45 -3.04 13.02
CA LEU A 113 -11.67 -1.62 12.73
C LEU A 113 -12.19 -0.85 13.95
N SER A 114 -13.10 -1.46 14.71
CA SER A 114 -13.62 -0.88 15.95
C SER A 114 -12.50 -0.69 16.98
N TRP A 115 -11.60 -1.67 17.09
CA TRP A 115 -10.43 -1.58 17.97
C TRP A 115 -9.51 -0.43 17.57
N LEU A 116 -9.15 -0.30 16.28
CA LEU A 116 -8.32 0.82 15.78
C LEU A 116 -8.92 2.19 16.13
N GLU A 117 -10.24 2.33 15.94
CA GLU A 117 -10.94 3.58 16.24
C GLU A 117 -10.99 3.86 17.74
N SER A 118 -11.18 2.84 18.58
CA SER A 118 -11.21 2.98 20.04
C SER A 118 -9.85 3.26 20.67
N SER A 119 -8.78 2.70 20.10
CA SER A 119 -7.39 2.86 20.57
C SER A 119 -6.73 4.13 20.04
N ASN A 120 -7.42 4.88 19.18
CA ASN A 120 -6.89 6.06 18.47
C ASN A 120 -5.61 5.72 17.67
N GLU A 121 -5.50 4.48 17.20
CA GLU A 121 -4.42 4.02 16.33
C GLU A 121 -4.72 4.42 14.89
N PRO A 122 -3.77 5.00 14.15
CA PRO A 122 -4.00 5.37 12.77
C PRO A 122 -4.18 4.13 11.90
N LYS A 123 -5.17 4.18 11.00
CA LYS A 123 -5.31 3.18 9.93
C LYS A 123 -4.02 3.22 9.09
N PRO A 124 -3.25 2.13 9.00
CA PRO A 124 -1.99 2.17 8.28
C PRO A 124 -2.27 2.35 6.79
N THR A 125 -1.57 3.27 6.18
CA THR A 125 -1.71 3.58 4.74
C THR A 125 -0.51 3.04 3.99
N GLY A 126 -0.72 2.57 2.76
CA GLY A 126 0.36 2.08 1.90
C GLY A 126 0.83 0.66 2.24
N CYS A 127 0.01 -0.14 2.92
CA CYS A 127 0.27 -1.55 3.20
C CYS A 127 -0.76 -2.47 2.53
N LEU A 128 -0.50 -3.78 2.51
CA LEU A 128 -1.39 -4.76 1.88
C LEU A 128 -2.73 -4.89 2.63
N LEU A 129 -2.72 -4.63 3.94
CA LEU A 129 -3.90 -4.67 4.79
C LEU A 129 -4.89 -3.55 4.43
N GLU A 130 -4.45 -2.48 3.76
CA GLU A 130 -5.31 -1.39 3.30
C GLU A 130 -6.43 -1.86 2.35
N ARG A 131 -6.16 -2.89 1.56
CA ARG A 131 -7.18 -3.50 0.69
C ARG A 131 -8.31 -4.11 1.51
N TRP A 132 -7.94 -4.80 2.61
CA TRP A 132 -8.88 -5.54 3.45
C TRP A 132 -10.02 -4.67 3.97
N TRP A 133 -9.75 -3.50 4.55
CA TRP A 133 -10.82 -2.65 5.06
C TRP A 133 -11.50 -1.78 4.01
N ASN A 134 -10.87 -1.54 2.86
CA ASN A 134 -11.45 -0.74 1.79
C ASN A 134 -12.44 -1.53 0.90
N GLU A 135 -12.41 -2.87 0.94
CA GLU A 135 -13.27 -3.75 0.12
C GLU A 135 -14.79 -3.61 0.34
N ASN A 136 -15.23 -3.01 1.47
CA ASN A 136 -16.67 -2.81 1.75
C ASN A 136 -17.19 -1.41 1.39
N ARG A 137 -16.37 -0.53 0.82
CA ARG A 137 -16.92 0.68 0.20
C ARG A 137 -17.70 0.22 -1.04
N PRO A 138 -19.01 0.55 -1.16
CA PRO A 138 -19.77 0.22 -2.36
C PRO A 138 -18.95 0.72 -3.53
N SER A 139 -18.54 -0.22 -4.37
CA SER A 139 -17.69 0.07 -5.50
C SER A 139 -18.41 1.14 -6.32
N HIS A 140 -17.89 2.37 -6.30
CA HIS A 140 -17.98 3.17 -7.50
C HIS A 140 -17.34 2.30 -8.57
N LYS A 141 -18.21 1.64 -9.36
CA LYS A 141 -17.88 0.70 -10.43
C LYS A 141 -16.45 0.94 -10.90
N THR A 142 -15.55 0.07 -10.49
CA THR A 142 -14.27 -0.12 -11.16
C THR A 142 -14.62 -0.79 -12.48
N ILE A 143 -15.07 0.03 -13.43
CA ILE A 143 -15.08 -0.32 -14.83
C ILE A 143 -13.62 -0.68 -15.11
N ASN A 144 -13.38 -1.92 -15.54
CA ASN A 144 -12.13 -2.31 -16.17
C ASN A 144 -11.92 -1.41 -17.38
N THR A 145 -11.27 -0.29 -17.11
CA THR A 145 -10.84 0.68 -18.09
C THR A 145 -9.38 0.89 -17.75
N TYR A 146 -8.52 0.43 -18.65
CA TYR A 146 -7.19 0.96 -18.84
C TYR A 146 -7.27 2.43 -19.31
N ASP A 147 -8.01 3.26 -18.58
CA ASP A 147 -8.22 4.69 -18.82
C ASP A 147 -8.08 5.46 -17.50
N ASN A 148 -6.84 5.89 -17.26
CA ASN A 148 -6.51 7.29 -17.00
C ASN A 148 -7.15 8.00 -15.78
N ALA A 149 -7.30 7.31 -14.65
CA ALA A 149 -7.45 7.95 -13.34
C ALA A 149 -6.27 7.61 -12.42
N THR A 150 -5.04 7.82 -12.89
CA THR A 150 -3.86 7.79 -12.02
C THR A 150 -3.68 9.15 -11.38
N ASP A 151 -3.22 9.17 -10.13
CA ASP A 151 -1.96 9.82 -9.79
C ASP A 151 -1.44 10.70 -10.95
N GLN A 152 -1.80 11.99 -10.94
CA GLN A 152 -1.60 12.86 -12.11
C GLN A 152 -0.13 12.71 -12.51
N GLY A 153 0.09 12.17 -13.72
CA GLY A 153 1.41 11.77 -14.16
C GLY A 153 2.37 12.94 -13.94
N ARG A 154 3.63 12.68 -13.61
CA ARG A 154 4.61 13.75 -13.32
C ARG A 154 4.55 14.88 -14.37
N ARG A 155 4.24 14.55 -15.62
CA ARG A 155 4.00 15.50 -16.70
C ARG A 155 2.75 16.38 -16.52
N ASP A 156 1.60 15.82 -16.15
CA ASP A 156 0.38 16.61 -15.91
C ASP A 156 0.56 17.56 -14.72
N ARG A 157 1.26 17.12 -13.66
CA ARG A 157 1.66 18.00 -12.56
C ARG A 157 2.53 19.16 -13.03
N GLN A 158 3.47 18.91 -13.94
CA GLN A 158 4.27 19.98 -14.55
C GLN A 158 3.41 20.91 -15.41
N ILE A 159 2.51 20.39 -16.24
CA ILE A 159 1.63 21.22 -17.08
C ILE A 159 0.74 22.11 -16.21
N LYS A 160 0.15 21.55 -15.15
CA LYS A 160 -0.65 22.28 -14.16
C LYS A 160 0.16 23.41 -13.53
N ALA A 161 1.36 23.12 -13.02
CA ALA A 161 2.23 24.13 -12.42
C ALA A 161 2.62 25.25 -13.40
N ILE A 162 2.85 24.93 -14.69
CA ILE A 162 3.10 25.95 -15.72
C ILE A 162 1.88 26.87 -15.89
N CYS A 163 0.66 26.30 -15.97
CA CYS A 163 -0.56 27.08 -16.12
C CYS A 163 -0.84 27.96 -14.89
N ASP A 164 -0.63 27.42 -13.70
CA ASP A 164 -0.81 28.17 -12.45
C ASP A 164 0.17 29.33 -12.35
N LYS A 165 1.44 29.13 -12.76
CA LYS A 165 2.42 30.22 -12.83
C LYS A 165 2.05 31.25 -13.89
N ALA A 166 1.56 30.85 -15.06
CA ALA A 166 1.09 31.80 -16.07
C ALA A 166 -0.04 32.70 -15.53
N LYS A 167 -1.02 32.11 -14.83
CA LYS A 167 -2.09 32.85 -14.16
C LYS A 167 -1.57 33.78 -13.06
N LEU A 168 -0.58 33.34 -12.28
CA LEU A 168 0.04 34.14 -11.23
C LEU A 168 0.74 35.39 -11.79
N PHE A 169 1.32 35.30 -12.99
CA PHE A 169 1.88 36.44 -13.71
C PHE A 169 0.83 37.34 -14.37
N GLY A 170 -0.46 37.01 -14.26
CA GLY A 170 -1.54 37.74 -14.91
C GLY A 170 -1.61 37.51 -16.42
N TYR A 171 -0.95 36.47 -16.93
CA TYR A 171 -1.03 36.12 -18.35
C TYR A 171 -2.30 35.31 -18.64
N ASP A 172 -2.92 35.58 -19.78
CA ASP A 172 -3.88 34.65 -20.36
C ASP A 172 -3.12 33.39 -20.82
N VAL A 173 -3.55 32.23 -20.33
CA VAL A 173 -2.90 30.93 -20.58
C VAL A 173 -2.90 30.61 -22.08
N LEU A 174 -3.89 31.06 -22.83
CA LEU A 174 -3.99 30.86 -24.27
C LEU A 174 -3.33 31.98 -25.09
N ASN A 175 -2.81 33.02 -24.45
CA ASN A 175 -2.25 34.18 -25.15
C ASN A 175 -1.05 34.78 -24.39
N ILE A 176 -0.03 33.98 -24.16
CA ILE A 176 1.15 34.40 -23.38
C ILE A 176 2.02 35.36 -24.21
N PRO A 177 2.36 36.56 -23.70
CA PRO A 177 3.15 37.55 -24.44
C PRO A 177 4.58 37.09 -24.74
N GLU A 178 5.24 37.76 -25.68
CA GLU A 178 6.64 37.51 -26.00
C GLU A 178 7.52 37.71 -24.75
N GLY A 179 8.40 36.75 -24.46
CA GLY A 179 9.19 36.72 -23.22
C GLY A 179 8.50 36.08 -22.01
N GLY A 180 7.17 35.95 -21.98
CA GLY A 180 6.42 35.36 -20.87
C GLY A 180 6.82 33.91 -20.56
N LYS A 181 7.07 33.11 -21.61
CA LYS A 181 7.62 31.75 -21.47
C LYS A 181 8.94 31.69 -20.70
N LYS A 182 9.84 32.67 -20.90
CA LYS A 182 11.13 32.73 -20.20
C LYS A 182 10.92 33.06 -18.72
N ALA A 183 10.04 34.00 -18.41
CA ALA A 183 9.69 34.34 -17.03
C ALA A 183 9.08 33.14 -16.28
N ILE A 184 8.09 32.47 -16.88
CA ILE A 184 7.46 31.27 -16.30
C ILE A 184 8.49 30.16 -16.09
N ARG A 185 9.39 29.93 -17.06
CA ARG A 185 10.45 28.93 -16.95
C ARG A 185 11.35 29.18 -15.74
N THR A 186 11.80 30.43 -15.56
CA THR A 186 12.67 30.81 -14.44
C THR A 186 12.00 30.51 -13.09
N GLU A 187 10.71 30.84 -12.94
CA GLU A 187 9.98 30.56 -11.69
C GLU A 187 9.67 29.08 -11.47
N CYS A 188 9.33 28.32 -12.52
CA CYS A 188 9.10 26.89 -12.38
C CYS A 188 10.36 26.11 -11.97
N LEU A 189 11.55 26.56 -12.39
CA LEU A 189 12.82 25.94 -12.03
C LEU A 189 13.26 26.24 -10.58
N LYS A 190 12.72 27.28 -9.95
CA LYS A 190 12.98 27.61 -8.54
C LYS A 190 12.19 26.72 -7.55
N ILE A 191 11.25 25.90 -8.03
CA ILE A 191 10.44 25.04 -7.16
C ILE A 191 11.32 23.91 -6.59
N GLU A 192 11.57 23.96 -5.28
CA GLU A 192 12.54 23.08 -4.58
C GLU A 192 12.20 21.58 -4.61
N ASN A 193 10.96 21.22 -4.97
CA ASN A 193 10.48 19.82 -4.96
C ASN A 193 11.04 18.95 -6.12
N GLY A 194 12.05 19.40 -6.86
CA GLY A 194 12.61 18.68 -8.01
C GLY A 194 11.60 18.42 -9.14
N LEU A 195 10.48 19.17 -9.14
CA LEU A 195 9.39 18.95 -10.09
C LEU A 195 9.83 19.28 -11.52
N PHE A 196 10.67 20.30 -11.70
CA PHE A 196 11.18 20.73 -12.99
C PHE A 196 12.70 20.56 -13.12
N THR A 197 13.10 20.01 -14.26
CA THR A 197 14.44 20.17 -14.83
C THR A 197 14.33 21.07 -16.08
N PRO A 198 15.42 21.67 -16.57
CA PRO A 198 15.41 22.47 -17.80
C PRO A 198 14.75 21.73 -18.99
N ASP A 199 15.05 20.45 -19.16
CA ASP A 199 14.46 19.60 -20.19
C ASP A 199 13.03 19.18 -19.87
N GLY A 200 12.74 18.91 -18.59
CA GLY A 200 11.40 18.60 -18.11
C GLY A 200 10.41 19.73 -18.43
N PHE A 201 10.82 20.99 -18.24
CA PHE A 201 10.03 22.15 -18.61
C PHE A 201 9.80 22.22 -20.13
N LYS A 202 10.84 22.02 -20.95
CA LYS A 202 10.71 22.07 -22.42
C LYS A 202 9.71 21.03 -22.92
N LYS A 203 9.80 19.79 -22.41
CA LYS A 203 8.88 18.69 -22.76
C LYS A 203 7.44 18.98 -22.31
N ALA A 204 7.25 19.40 -21.05
CA ALA A 204 5.92 19.73 -20.52
C ALA A 204 5.27 20.91 -21.27
N TRP A 205 6.03 21.96 -21.57
CA TRP A 205 5.54 23.09 -22.36
C TRP A 205 5.13 22.67 -23.77
N SER A 206 5.96 21.83 -24.43
CA SER A 206 5.64 21.32 -25.77
C SER A 206 4.32 20.55 -25.76
N GLN A 207 4.14 19.65 -24.79
CA GLN A 207 2.92 18.87 -24.65
C GLN A 207 1.70 19.73 -24.32
N ALA A 208 1.85 20.71 -23.43
CA ALA A 208 0.79 21.67 -23.11
C ALA A 208 0.36 22.49 -24.34
N SER A 209 1.33 22.89 -25.17
CA SER A 209 1.08 23.67 -26.40
C SER A 209 0.36 22.83 -27.45
N THR A 210 0.79 21.58 -27.67
CA THR A 210 0.14 20.66 -28.60
C THR A 210 -1.28 20.29 -28.15
N SER A 211 -1.50 20.17 -26.83
CA SER A 211 -2.83 19.85 -26.25
C SER A 211 -3.75 21.06 -26.11
N GLY A 212 -3.35 22.26 -26.56
CA GLY A 212 -4.18 23.47 -26.48
C GLY A 212 -4.37 23.99 -25.05
N LYS A 213 -3.59 23.50 -24.07
CA LYS A 213 -3.65 23.97 -22.68
C LYS A 213 -2.90 25.27 -22.45
N ILE A 214 -1.96 25.61 -23.33
CA ILE A 214 -1.19 26.85 -23.27
C ILE A 214 -0.88 27.31 -24.69
N SER A 215 -0.86 28.61 -24.94
CA SER A 215 -0.44 29.13 -26.25
C SER A 215 0.29 30.47 -26.12
N MET A 216 1.22 30.71 -27.04
CA MET A 216 1.96 31.96 -27.15
C MET A 216 1.20 32.92 -28.07
N ALA A 217 1.22 34.21 -27.73
CA ALA A 217 0.82 35.28 -28.63
C ALA A 217 1.65 35.21 -29.93
N ASN A 218 1.02 35.47 -31.06
CA ASN A 218 1.66 35.53 -32.39
C ASN A 218 2.37 34.24 -32.82
N LYS A 219 1.87 33.05 -32.44
CA LYS A 219 2.42 31.75 -32.85
C LYS A 219 2.64 31.64 -34.37
N GLU A 220 1.77 32.26 -35.16
CA GLU A 220 1.82 32.31 -36.63
C GLU A 220 3.11 32.94 -37.18
N LYS A 221 3.67 33.95 -36.50
CA LYS A 221 4.90 34.63 -36.92
C LYS A 221 6.13 33.72 -36.93
N TYR A 222 6.11 32.65 -36.14
CA TYR A 222 7.24 31.72 -35.99
C TYR A 222 7.09 30.45 -36.82
N LEU A 223 5.89 30.12 -37.29
CA LEU A 223 5.65 28.94 -38.14
C LEU A 223 6.05 29.17 -39.60
N SER A 224 6.10 30.43 -40.06
CA SER A 224 6.39 30.79 -41.45
C SER A 224 7.87 30.75 -41.86
N LYS A 225 8.78 30.31 -40.98
CA LYS A 225 10.24 30.30 -41.21
C LYS A 225 10.88 28.89 -41.20
N GLN A 226 10.09 27.83 -41.21
CA GLN A 226 10.58 26.45 -41.41
C GLN A 226 10.34 26.00 -42.84
#